data_AF-A0A7S2SQT4-F1
#
_entry.id   AF-A0A7S2SQT4-F1
#
_cell.length_a   1.000
_cell.length_b   1.000
_cell.length_c   1.000
_cell.angle_alpha   90.00
_cell.angle_beta   90.00
_cell.angle_gamma   90.00
#
_symmetry.space_group_name_H-M   'P 1'
#
loop_
_entity.id
_entity.type
_entity.pdbx_description
1 polymer ?
#
loop_
_entity_poly.entity_id
_entity_poly.type
_entity_poly.pdbx_seq_one_letter_code
_entity_poly.pdbx_strand_id
1 'polypeptide(L)'
;PQRPLSPSAAVPSSGRWEGRGRRGGWSMSTMQYHEAKAQPVARDETVIVSAFGMRKCPKLVEQVQSETLKVRQNALAVLCDEMHDPQAVAGCIEAGVMPLLAQYVPRDADELTRERASKALSFLALDANGRRAMLQDNVVTAIMPALD
;
A
#
# COMPACT_ATOMS: atom_id res chain seq x y z
N PRO A 1 -20.98 9.55 -67.33
CA PRO A 1 -20.37 10.20 -68.52
C PRO A 1 -18.90 10.56 -68.24
N GLN A 2 -18.09 10.52 -69.29
CA GLN A 2 -16.68 10.95 -69.35
C GLN A 2 -16.53 12.49 -69.08
N ARG A 3 -15.37 13.12 -68.82
CA ARG A 3 -13.91 12.79 -68.86
C ARG A 3 -13.13 13.82 -67.94
N PRO A 4 -11.78 14.00 -67.96
CA PRO A 4 -11.01 14.56 -66.84
C PRO A 4 -10.34 15.92 -67.17
N LEU A 5 -9.48 16.41 -66.28
CA LEU A 5 -8.29 17.20 -66.66
C LEU A 5 -7.08 16.84 -65.78
N SER A 6 -5.91 16.82 -66.39
CA SER A 6 -4.60 16.62 -65.76
C SER A 6 -3.69 17.86 -66.01
N PRO A 7 -2.36 17.79 -65.83
CA PRO A 7 -1.63 18.42 -64.75
C PRO A 7 -0.92 19.75 -65.13
N SER A 8 -0.30 20.41 -64.15
CA SER A 8 0.76 21.42 -64.42
C SER A 8 1.82 21.42 -63.31
N ALA A 9 3.05 21.83 -63.65
CA ALA A 9 4.28 21.60 -62.87
C ALA A 9 4.99 22.92 -62.49
N ALA A 10 5.89 22.88 -61.48
CA ALA A 10 7.18 23.60 -61.49
C ALA A 10 8.08 23.27 -60.26
N VAL A 11 9.41 23.33 -60.46
CA VAL A 11 10.56 22.78 -59.68
C VAL A 11 11.85 23.52 -60.15
N PRO A 12 13.01 23.69 -59.43
CA PRO A 12 13.51 23.13 -58.14
C PRO A 12 14.16 24.12 -57.11
N SER A 13 14.71 23.57 -56.01
CA SER A 13 15.95 23.90 -55.25
C SER A 13 16.65 25.29 -55.36
N SER A 14 17.19 25.87 -54.29
CA SER A 14 18.43 25.39 -53.63
C SER A 14 18.85 26.27 -52.44
N GLY A 15 19.60 25.73 -51.46
CA GLY A 15 20.03 26.49 -50.27
C GLY A 15 20.97 25.69 -49.35
N ARG A 16 22.26 25.66 -49.68
CA ARG A 16 23.32 25.04 -48.87
C ARG A 16 23.70 25.96 -47.69
N TRP A 17 23.70 25.44 -46.47
CA TRP A 17 24.35 26.07 -45.32
C TRP A 17 25.12 25.04 -44.49
N GLU A 18 26.45 25.17 -44.47
CA GLU A 18 27.35 24.36 -43.65
C GLU A 18 27.61 25.05 -42.31
N GLY A 19 27.12 24.48 -41.21
CA GLY A 19 27.32 24.97 -39.85
C GLY A 19 28.15 24.01 -39.00
N ARG A 20 29.45 24.28 -38.81
CA ARG A 20 30.30 23.55 -37.85
C ARG A 20 29.93 23.94 -36.41
N GLY A 21 29.04 23.17 -35.78
CA GLY A 21 28.70 23.26 -34.35
C GLY A 21 29.41 22.18 -33.53
N ARG A 22 30.03 22.57 -32.40
CA ARG A 22 30.66 21.63 -31.46
C ARG A 22 29.58 20.72 -30.87
N ARG A 23 29.78 19.39 -30.91
CA ARG A 23 28.96 18.45 -30.14
C ARG A 23 29.31 18.57 -28.65
N GLY A 24 28.75 19.57 -27.98
CA GLY A 24 28.63 19.56 -26.53
C GLY A 24 27.79 18.34 -26.15
N GLY A 25 28.35 17.47 -25.30
CA GLY A 25 27.67 16.24 -24.90
C GLY A 25 26.37 16.54 -24.19
N TRP A 26 25.24 16.22 -24.82
CA TRP A 26 23.97 16.18 -24.11
C TRP A 26 24.05 15.04 -23.10
N SER A 27 23.91 15.37 -21.81
CA SER A 27 23.89 14.34 -20.76
C SER A 27 22.69 13.42 -20.98
N MET A 28 22.93 12.11 -21.09
CA MET A 28 21.87 11.11 -21.28
C MET A 28 20.83 11.11 -20.14
N SER A 29 21.16 11.72 -18.99
CA SER A 29 20.30 11.76 -17.80
C SER A 29 18.95 12.45 -17.98
N THR A 30 18.74 13.30 -18.99
CA THR A 30 17.43 13.94 -19.22
C THR A 30 16.45 13.07 -20.03
N MET A 31 16.92 12.04 -20.74
CA MET A 31 16.07 11.22 -21.59
C MET A 31 15.31 10.13 -20.82
N GLN A 32 15.80 9.75 -19.63
CA GLN A 32 15.22 8.71 -18.76
C GLN A 32 13.89 9.08 -18.09
N TYR A 33 13.57 10.38 -17.96
CA TYR A 33 12.36 10.81 -17.23
C TYR A 33 11.03 10.51 -17.95
N HIS A 34 11.09 10.26 -19.26
CA HIS A 34 9.92 9.98 -20.09
C HIS A 34 9.94 8.57 -20.70
N GLU A 35 10.76 7.67 -20.16
CA GLU A 35 10.77 6.27 -20.56
C GLU A 35 9.45 5.58 -20.17
N ALA A 36 8.77 5.00 -21.18
CA ALA A 36 7.65 4.11 -20.96
C ALA A 36 8.19 2.81 -20.32
N LYS A 37 8.14 2.74 -18.98
CA LYS A 37 8.54 1.56 -18.22
C LYS A 37 7.70 0.34 -18.65
N ALA A 38 8.33 -0.82 -18.66
CA ALA A 38 7.65 -2.09 -18.83
C ALA A 38 6.54 -2.27 -17.75
N GLN A 39 5.55 -3.11 -18.06
CA GLN A 39 4.42 -3.35 -17.17
C GLN A 39 4.90 -3.75 -15.76
N PRO A 40 4.34 -3.17 -14.68
CA PRO A 40 4.74 -3.52 -13.32
C PRO A 40 4.60 -5.01 -13.05
N VAL A 41 5.67 -5.64 -12.56
CA VAL A 41 5.63 -7.05 -12.13
C VAL A 41 4.68 -7.18 -10.94
N ALA A 42 3.86 -8.23 -10.92
CA ALA A 42 3.04 -8.57 -9.78
C ALA A 42 3.91 -8.77 -8.53
N ARG A 43 3.49 -8.19 -7.39
CA ARG A 43 4.19 -8.38 -6.12
C ARG A 43 3.77 -9.70 -5.48
N ASP A 44 4.69 -10.29 -4.72
CA ASP A 44 4.40 -11.39 -3.80
C ASP A 44 3.28 -10.96 -2.83
N GLU A 45 2.22 -11.76 -2.77
CA GLU A 45 1.03 -11.53 -1.94
C GLU A 45 1.36 -11.47 -0.44
N THR A 46 2.47 -12.07 -0.02
CA THR A 46 2.94 -12.08 1.37
C THR A 46 3.59 -10.76 1.80
N VAL A 47 3.81 -9.81 0.88
CA VAL A 47 4.32 -8.47 1.18
C VAL A 47 3.15 -7.52 1.48
N ILE A 48 3.11 -7.03 2.72
CA ILE A 48 2.14 -6.02 3.15
C ILE A 48 2.54 -4.66 2.57
N VAL A 49 1.59 -4.03 1.88
CA VAL A 49 1.77 -2.71 1.26
C VAL A 49 0.69 -1.80 1.81
N SER A 50 1.11 -0.75 2.53
CA SER A 50 0.21 0.32 3.00
C SER A 50 -0.59 0.88 1.82
N ALA A 51 -1.92 0.88 1.93
CA ALA A 51 -2.74 1.68 1.02
C ALA A 51 -2.57 3.18 1.30
N PHE A 52 -3.01 4.01 0.35
CA PHE A 52 -2.91 5.46 0.44
C PHE A 52 -4.13 6.09 1.12
N GLY A 53 -3.90 7.10 1.96
CA GLY A 53 -4.95 7.89 2.62
C GLY A 53 -5.90 7.03 3.46
N MET A 54 -7.20 7.35 3.41
CA MET A 54 -8.24 6.71 4.23
C MET A 54 -8.37 5.18 4.02
N ARG A 55 -7.88 4.62 2.92
CA ARG A 55 -7.86 3.15 2.72
C ARG A 55 -6.77 2.44 3.51
N LYS A 56 -5.81 3.16 4.11
CA LYS A 56 -4.68 2.56 4.85
C LYS A 56 -5.15 1.59 5.93
N CYS A 57 -5.98 2.05 6.85
CA CYS A 57 -6.44 1.24 7.99
C CYS A 57 -7.37 0.09 7.58
N PRO A 58 -8.44 0.29 6.76
CA PRO A 58 -9.28 -0.81 6.29
C PRO A 58 -8.50 -1.92 5.57
N LYS A 59 -7.61 -1.55 4.64
CA LYS A 59 -6.73 -2.49 3.92
C LYS A 59 -5.87 -3.31 4.87
N LEU A 60 -5.32 -2.68 5.90
CA LEU A 60 -4.47 -3.35 6.89
C LEU A 60 -5.29 -4.34 7.74
N VAL A 61 -6.50 -3.95 8.14
CA VAL A 61 -7.41 -4.83 8.91
C VAL A 61 -7.89 -6.02 8.06
N GLU A 62 -8.23 -5.83 6.78
CA GLU A 62 -8.49 -6.92 5.83
C GLU A 62 -7.32 -7.92 5.77
N GLN A 63 -6.08 -7.43 5.76
CA GLN A 63 -4.88 -8.26 5.72
C GLN A 63 -4.60 -8.96 7.05
N VAL A 64 -4.93 -8.35 8.18
CA VAL A 64 -4.93 -8.98 9.51
C VAL A 64 -5.95 -10.12 9.57
N GLN A 65 -7.09 -10.02 8.87
CA GLN A 65 -8.09 -11.10 8.79
C GLN A 65 -7.70 -12.24 7.82
N SER A 66 -6.60 -12.13 7.06
CA SER A 66 -6.26 -13.08 5.99
C SER A 66 -6.13 -14.53 6.49
N GLU A 67 -6.65 -15.47 5.71
CA GLU A 67 -6.47 -16.92 5.92
C GLU A 67 -5.00 -17.35 5.74
N THR A 68 -4.24 -16.63 4.91
CA THR A 68 -2.82 -16.91 4.66
C THR A 68 -1.99 -16.48 5.87
N LEU A 69 -1.52 -17.44 6.66
CA LEU A 69 -0.77 -17.22 7.91
C LEU A 69 0.33 -16.16 7.78
N LYS A 70 1.17 -16.24 6.74
CA LYS A 70 2.29 -15.30 6.52
C LYS A 70 1.81 -13.87 6.22
N VAL A 71 0.66 -13.71 5.56
CA VAL A 71 0.02 -12.40 5.34
C VAL A 71 -0.48 -11.86 6.67
N ARG A 72 -1.23 -12.65 7.45
CA ARG A 72 -1.73 -12.29 8.79
C ARG A 72 -0.60 -11.86 9.72
N GLN A 73 0.44 -12.68 9.85
CA GLN A 73 1.60 -12.40 10.69
C GLN A 73 2.29 -11.08 10.28
N ASN A 74 2.53 -10.87 8.98
CA ASN A 74 3.15 -9.64 8.48
C ASN A 74 2.23 -8.43 8.67
N ALA A 75 0.93 -8.58 8.50
CA ALA A 75 -0.05 -7.52 8.70
C ALA A 75 -0.13 -7.11 10.17
N LEU A 76 -0.10 -8.06 11.10
CA LEU A 76 -0.02 -7.80 12.54
C LEU A 76 1.29 -7.12 12.98
N ALA A 77 2.41 -7.38 12.29
CA ALA A 77 3.65 -6.65 12.52
C ALA A 77 3.53 -5.19 12.09
N VAL A 78 3.08 -4.94 10.86
CA VAL A 78 2.80 -3.57 10.37
C VAL A 78 1.76 -2.87 11.25
N LEU A 79 0.73 -3.58 11.72
CA LEU A 79 -0.25 -3.05 12.67
C LEU A 79 0.42 -2.56 13.95
N CYS A 80 1.34 -3.34 14.55
CA CYS A 80 2.07 -2.90 15.74
C CYS A 80 2.88 -1.62 15.50
N ASP A 81 3.52 -1.50 14.33
CA ASP A 81 4.30 -0.31 13.98
C ASP A 81 3.40 0.93 13.75
N GLU A 82 2.21 0.72 13.19
CA GLU A 82 1.21 1.77 12.96
C GLU A 82 0.50 2.26 14.23
N MET A 83 0.34 1.40 15.26
CA MET A 83 -0.31 1.78 16.53
C MET A 83 0.47 2.82 17.34
N HIS A 84 1.66 3.23 16.90
CA HIS A 84 2.38 4.39 17.44
C HIS A 84 1.79 5.74 17.00
N ASP A 85 0.97 5.80 15.94
CA ASP A 85 0.24 7.00 15.52
C ASP A 85 -1.21 6.96 16.03
N PRO A 86 -1.65 7.91 16.90
CA PRO A 86 -3.03 8.00 17.37
C PRO A 86 -4.09 8.15 16.26
N GLN A 87 -3.73 8.66 15.08
CA GLN A 87 -4.65 8.71 13.93
C GLN A 87 -4.82 7.33 13.28
N ALA A 88 -3.75 6.56 13.16
CA ALA A 88 -3.80 5.18 12.70
C ALA A 88 -4.57 4.29 13.69
N VAL A 89 -4.38 4.49 15.01
CA VAL A 89 -5.17 3.85 16.07
C VAL A 89 -6.67 4.07 15.85
N ALA A 90 -7.12 5.33 15.74
CA ALA A 90 -8.52 5.65 15.52
C ALA A 90 -9.08 5.00 14.24
N GLY A 91 -8.36 5.12 13.12
CA GLY A 91 -8.80 4.53 11.85
C GLY A 91 -8.80 2.99 11.83
N CYS A 92 -7.93 2.33 12.60
CA CYS A 92 -7.94 0.86 12.73
C CYS A 92 -9.09 0.38 13.64
N ILE A 93 -9.42 1.14 14.68
CA ILE A 93 -10.59 0.89 15.53
C ILE A 93 -11.88 1.02 14.69
N GLU A 94 -12.02 2.09 13.92
CA GLU A 94 -13.17 2.29 13.01
C GLU A 94 -13.27 1.20 11.94
N ALA A 95 -12.12 0.67 11.48
CA ALA A 95 -12.06 -0.47 10.56
C ALA A 95 -12.35 -1.84 11.22
N GLY A 96 -12.60 -1.91 12.54
CA GLY A 96 -12.99 -3.14 13.22
C GLY A 96 -11.81 -4.04 13.64
N VAL A 97 -10.62 -3.49 13.90
CA VAL A 97 -9.47 -4.28 14.36
C VAL A 97 -9.70 -4.95 15.74
N MET A 98 -10.51 -4.32 16.58
CA MET A 98 -10.59 -4.65 18.01
C MET A 98 -11.22 -6.04 18.29
N PRO A 99 -12.35 -6.43 17.66
CA PRO A 99 -12.86 -7.81 17.78
C PRO A 99 -11.93 -8.89 17.21
N LEU A 100 -11.16 -8.59 16.15
CA LEU A 100 -10.19 -9.54 15.58
C LEU A 100 -9.06 -9.87 16.57
N LEU A 101 -8.51 -8.84 17.22
CA LEU A 101 -7.48 -9.03 18.25
C LEU A 101 -8.03 -9.80 19.46
N ALA A 102 -9.26 -9.49 19.88
CA ALA A 102 -9.96 -10.21 20.95
C ALA A 102 -10.23 -11.69 20.61
N GLN A 103 -10.37 -12.03 19.32
CA GLN A 103 -10.48 -13.41 18.84
C GLN A 103 -9.12 -14.11 18.81
N TYR A 104 -8.07 -13.45 18.30
CA TYR A 104 -6.77 -14.10 18.06
C TYR A 104 -6.01 -14.44 19.34
N VAL A 105 -5.93 -13.52 20.31
CA VAL A 105 -5.15 -13.72 21.55
C VAL A 105 -5.51 -15.02 22.30
N PRO A 106 -6.79 -15.35 22.56
CA PRO A 106 -7.17 -16.57 23.28
C PRO A 106 -7.31 -17.84 22.42
N ARG A 107 -7.43 -17.73 21.08
CA ARG A 107 -7.89 -18.87 20.25
C ARG A 107 -7.08 -19.15 18.98
N ASP A 108 -6.17 -18.29 18.56
CA ASP A 108 -5.35 -18.59 17.38
C ASP A 108 -4.34 -19.70 17.69
N ALA A 109 -4.14 -20.62 16.74
CA ALA A 109 -3.23 -21.74 16.88
C ALA A 109 -1.76 -21.33 16.69
N ASP A 110 -1.50 -20.19 16.02
CA ASP A 110 -0.16 -19.67 15.78
C ASP A 110 0.31 -18.76 16.92
N GLU A 111 1.43 -19.13 17.54
CA GLU A 111 2.02 -18.40 18.66
C GLU A 111 2.45 -16.98 18.28
N LEU A 112 3.03 -16.80 17.09
CA LEU A 112 3.50 -15.49 16.62
C LEU A 112 2.32 -14.53 16.34
N THR A 113 1.20 -15.05 15.84
CA THR A 113 -0.07 -14.32 15.68
C THR A 113 -0.62 -13.91 17.04
N ARG A 114 -0.65 -14.81 18.03
CA ARG A 114 -1.05 -14.48 19.42
C ARG A 114 -0.14 -13.43 20.05
N GLU A 115 1.17 -13.54 19.91
CA GLU A 115 2.15 -12.59 20.45
C GLU A 115 1.93 -11.19 19.85
N ARG A 116 1.88 -11.08 18.51
CA ARG A 116 1.69 -9.79 17.83
C ARG A 116 0.31 -9.19 18.08
N ALA A 117 -0.74 -10.01 18.18
CA ALA A 117 -2.06 -9.53 18.55
C ALA A 117 -2.09 -8.99 19.99
N SER A 118 -1.43 -9.68 20.93
CA SER A 118 -1.29 -9.23 22.33
C SER A 118 -0.50 -7.93 22.42
N LYS A 119 0.57 -7.78 21.62
CA LYS A 119 1.36 -6.54 21.52
C LYS A 119 0.54 -5.39 20.90
N ALA A 120 -0.27 -5.64 19.88
CA ALA A 120 -1.16 -4.63 19.32
C ALA A 120 -2.20 -4.16 20.35
N LEU A 121 -2.78 -5.08 21.14
CA LEU A 121 -3.65 -4.72 22.26
C LEU A 121 -2.91 -3.91 23.33
N SER A 122 -1.66 -4.22 23.66
CA SER A 122 -0.93 -3.44 24.68
C SER A 122 -0.70 -1.99 24.24
N PHE A 123 -0.43 -1.72 22.96
CA PHE A 123 -0.40 -0.35 22.42
C PHE A 123 -1.77 0.33 22.45
N LEU A 124 -2.84 -0.37 22.04
CA LEU A 124 -4.21 0.14 22.09
C LEU A 124 -4.64 0.49 23.54
N ALA A 125 -4.15 -0.22 24.56
CA ALA A 125 -4.42 0.10 25.96
C ALA A 125 -3.76 1.40 26.44
N LEU A 126 -2.68 1.86 25.77
CA LEU A 126 -2.03 3.14 26.06
C LEU A 126 -2.82 4.32 25.47
N ASP A 127 -3.53 4.13 24.36
CA ASP A 127 -4.38 5.17 23.75
C ASP A 127 -5.77 5.30 24.41
N ALA A 128 -6.33 6.51 24.40
CA ALA A 128 -7.65 6.79 24.97
C ALA A 128 -8.81 6.23 24.15
N ASN A 129 -8.72 6.23 22.81
CA ASN A 129 -9.72 5.61 21.95
C ASN A 129 -9.62 4.09 22.01
N GLY A 130 -8.40 3.56 22.05
CA GLY A 130 -8.16 2.12 22.23
C GLY A 130 -8.77 1.58 23.52
N ARG A 131 -8.53 2.22 24.68
CA ARG A 131 -9.21 1.85 25.95
C ARG A 131 -10.74 1.94 25.86
N ARG A 132 -11.27 2.99 25.23
CA ARG A 132 -12.73 3.15 25.05
C ARG A 132 -13.31 2.00 24.21
N ALA A 133 -12.68 1.67 23.09
CA ALA A 133 -13.12 0.58 22.21
C ALA A 133 -12.98 -0.79 22.90
N MET A 134 -11.92 -1.05 23.68
CA MET A 134 -11.79 -2.28 24.46
C MET A 134 -12.95 -2.52 25.43
N LEU A 135 -13.46 -1.45 26.05
CA LEU A 135 -14.62 -1.53 26.94
C LEU A 135 -15.94 -1.71 26.16
N GLN A 136 -16.07 -1.07 25.00
CA GLN A 136 -17.25 -1.20 24.13
C GLN A 136 -17.37 -2.63 23.54
N ASP A 137 -16.25 -3.21 23.09
CA ASP A 137 -16.20 -4.53 22.46
C ASP A 137 -15.97 -5.67 23.47
N ASN A 138 -15.97 -5.38 24.78
CA ASN A 138 -15.77 -6.34 25.88
C ASN A 138 -14.45 -7.14 25.79
N VAL A 139 -13.41 -6.57 25.16
CA VAL A 139 -12.12 -7.24 24.88
C VAL A 139 -11.50 -7.86 26.13
N VAL A 140 -11.59 -7.15 27.26
CA VAL A 140 -11.01 -7.60 28.54
C VAL A 140 -11.58 -8.96 28.97
N THR A 141 -12.89 -9.21 28.80
CA THR A 141 -13.49 -10.51 29.15
C THR A 141 -13.14 -11.58 28.12
N ALA A 142 -12.95 -11.22 26.85
CA ALA A 142 -12.57 -12.13 25.78
C ALA A 142 -11.12 -12.64 25.93
N ILE A 143 -10.17 -11.80 26.36
CA ILE A 143 -8.76 -12.17 26.55
C ILE A 143 -8.45 -12.77 27.92
N MET A 144 -9.34 -12.63 28.92
CA MET A 144 -9.13 -13.16 30.28
C MET A 144 -8.73 -14.65 30.31
N PRO A 145 -9.33 -15.57 29.52
CA PRO A 145 -8.94 -16.98 29.49
C PRO A 145 -7.57 -17.27 28.85
N ALA A 146 -6.86 -16.26 28.35
CA ALA A 146 -5.49 -16.37 27.84
C ALA A 146 -4.42 -15.95 28.86
N LEU A 147 -4.84 -15.56 30.08
CA LEU A 147 -4.00 -15.13 31.18
C LEU A 147 -3.88 -16.18 32.30
N ASP A 148 -4.76 -17.19 32.29
CA ASP A 148 -4.77 -18.36 33.19
C ASP A 148 -3.91 -19.51 32.61
#